data_AF-A0A816T208-F1
#
_entry.id   AF-A0A816T208-F1
#
_cell.length_a   1.000
_cell.length_b   1.000
_cell.length_c   1.000
_cell.angle_alpha   90.00
_cell.angle_beta   90.00
_cell.angle_gamma   90.00
#
_symmetry.space_group_name_H-M   'P 1'
#
loop_
_entity.id
_entity.type
_entity.pdbx_description
1 polymer ?
#
loop_
_entity_poly.entity_id
_entity_poly.type
_entity_poly.pdbx_seq_one_letter_code
_entity_poly.pdbx_strand_id
1 'polypeptide(L)'
;MASGHGHGSMSLSMKFIRLLIVLFNLAFVVVGTVILVIGVYVIKDPKMQQLRPLLNPEIVSSYSKSLSNIEIFAIVLIVIGGVLLLIGFLGCCGAIKGFRFLHLVYAFIIGIIIVAEIAIIIAFIAYQNDFKAELVTRLRESIASFYVGTAVDNSTATNPVSVSWDFTQFNLQCCGAIGPSDYSRAEKWNRKNPYNQATNLTVPFTCCPLNDTKSWTILPADLSAASTCAITGQDAYLQGCYDRLLGLLLAYKKNVIIGAVIVGVIEILAFIFAISLYCRKDNYDSL
;
A
#
# COMPACT_ATOMS: atom_id res chain seq x y z
N MET A 1 58.86 -27.84 17.99
CA MET A 1 58.36 -26.80 17.06
C MET A 1 57.65 -27.49 15.89
N ALA A 2 56.33 -27.50 15.91
CA ALA A 2 55.47 -27.65 14.74
C ALA A 2 54.04 -27.29 15.19
N SER A 3 53.72 -25.99 15.13
CA SER A 3 52.36 -25.51 15.36
C SER A 3 51.57 -25.79 14.08
N GLY A 4 50.73 -26.81 14.11
CA GLY A 4 49.77 -27.09 13.06
C GLY A 4 48.59 -26.12 13.17
N HIS A 5 48.61 -25.05 12.38
CA HIS A 5 47.43 -24.23 12.15
C HIS A 5 46.36 -25.08 11.44
N GLY A 6 45.47 -25.67 12.22
CA GLY A 6 44.25 -26.29 11.74
C GLY A 6 43.32 -25.23 11.17
N HIS A 7 43.51 -24.88 9.90
CA HIS A 7 42.54 -24.11 9.13
C HIS A 7 41.30 -25.01 8.92
N GLY A 8 40.39 -25.00 9.89
CA GLY A 8 39.16 -25.78 9.85
C GLY A 8 38.39 -25.50 8.57
N SER A 9 38.41 -26.45 7.62
CA SER A 9 37.68 -26.31 6.37
C SER A 9 36.18 -26.29 6.70
N MET A 10 35.52 -25.18 6.40
CA MET A 10 34.08 -25.04 6.61
C MET A 10 33.32 -26.04 5.73
N SER A 11 32.46 -26.87 6.32
CA SER A 11 31.72 -27.92 5.60
C SER A 11 30.90 -27.36 4.44
N LEU A 12 30.72 -28.16 3.38
CA LEU A 12 29.99 -27.77 2.17
C LEU A 12 28.57 -27.23 2.49
N SER A 13 27.88 -27.88 3.44
CA SER A 13 26.56 -27.46 3.91
C SER A 13 26.55 -26.06 4.53
N MET A 14 27.60 -25.69 5.29
CA MET A 14 27.72 -24.35 5.89
C MET A 14 27.97 -23.26 4.85
N LYS A 15 28.72 -23.57 3.78
CA LYS A 15 28.93 -22.65 2.64
C LYS A 15 27.62 -22.44 1.88
N PHE A 16 26.86 -23.51 1.64
CA PHE A 16 25.56 -23.44 0.99
C PHE A 16 24.54 -22.62 1.78
N ILE A 17 24.45 -22.83 3.10
CA ILE A 17 23.56 -22.05 3.98
C ILE A 17 23.92 -20.55 3.96
N ARG A 18 25.21 -20.20 4.04
CA ARG A 18 25.65 -18.80 3.94
C ARG A 18 25.30 -18.17 2.60
N LEU A 19 25.47 -18.92 1.50
CA LEU A 19 25.08 -18.47 0.17
C LEU A 19 23.59 -18.17 0.08
N LEU A 20 22.73 -19.07 0.59
CA LEU A 20 21.28 -18.84 0.63
C LEU A 20 20.90 -17.61 1.44
N ILE A 21 21.51 -17.40 2.61
CA ILE A 21 21.26 -16.22 3.45
C ILE A 21 21.65 -14.94 2.72
N VAL A 22 22.80 -14.92 2.03
CA VAL A 22 23.22 -13.76 1.25
C VAL A 22 22.26 -13.50 0.09
N LEU A 23 21.85 -14.52 -0.66
CA LEU A 23 20.92 -14.36 -1.78
C LEU A 23 19.55 -13.84 -1.32
N PHE A 24 19.03 -14.36 -0.22
CA PHE A 24 17.76 -13.92 0.34
C PHE A 24 17.82 -12.47 0.86
N ASN A 25 18.87 -12.11 1.59
CA ASN A 25 19.05 -10.75 2.07
C ASN A 25 19.35 -9.75 0.95
N LEU A 26 20.00 -10.20 -0.14
CA LEU A 26 20.18 -9.39 -1.34
C LEU A 26 18.83 -9.06 -2.00
N ALA A 27 17.88 -10.00 -2.01
CA ALA A 27 16.53 -9.73 -2.49
C ALA A 27 15.85 -8.62 -1.68
N PHE A 28 15.99 -8.64 -0.34
CA PHE A 28 15.49 -7.53 0.50
C PHE A 28 16.17 -6.20 0.22
N VAL A 29 17.48 -6.19 -0.04
CA VAL A 29 18.17 -4.96 -0.45
C VAL A 29 17.59 -4.42 -1.75
N VAL A 30 17.40 -5.28 -2.76
CA VAL A 30 16.84 -4.85 -4.06
C VAL A 30 15.42 -4.33 -3.89
N VAL A 31 14.54 -5.10 -3.23
CA VAL A 31 13.14 -4.72 -3.00
C VAL A 31 13.06 -3.43 -2.17
N GLY A 32 13.83 -3.34 -1.08
CA GLY A 32 13.89 -2.16 -0.22
C GLY A 32 14.37 -0.91 -0.97
N THR A 33 15.38 -1.05 -1.84
CA THR A 33 15.87 0.05 -2.69
C THR A 33 14.75 0.55 -3.60
N VAL A 34 14.07 -0.37 -4.31
CA VAL A 34 13.00 -0.02 -5.24
C VAL A 34 11.86 0.70 -4.51
N ILE A 35 11.40 0.17 -3.38
CA ILE A 35 10.33 0.76 -2.57
C ILE A 35 10.73 2.16 -2.05
N LEU A 36 11.96 2.30 -1.55
CA LEU A 36 12.46 3.58 -1.05
C LEU A 36 12.52 4.62 -2.19
N VAL A 37 13.05 4.24 -3.36
CA VAL A 37 13.11 5.13 -4.53
C VAL A 37 11.71 5.57 -4.95
N ILE A 38 10.73 4.66 -4.97
CA ILE A 38 9.33 5.00 -5.26
C ILE A 38 8.79 5.99 -4.22
N GLY A 39 8.99 5.73 -2.92
CA GLY A 39 8.53 6.62 -1.86
C GLY A 39 9.14 8.03 -1.97
N VAL A 40 10.45 8.13 -2.22
CA VAL A 40 11.13 9.43 -2.43
C VAL A 40 10.65 10.12 -3.70
N TYR A 41 10.42 9.37 -4.78
CA TYR A 41 9.89 9.90 -6.03
C TYR A 41 8.51 10.54 -5.82
N VAL A 42 7.60 9.86 -5.12
CA VAL A 42 6.24 10.38 -4.83
C VAL A 42 6.29 11.70 -4.05
N ILE A 43 7.20 11.86 -3.08
CA ILE A 43 7.37 13.12 -2.33
C ILE A 43 7.94 14.24 -3.21
N LYS A 44 8.83 13.90 -4.13
CA LYS A 44 9.53 14.88 -4.99
C LYS A 44 8.77 15.25 -6.26
N ASP A 45 7.62 14.63 -6.53
CA ASP A 45 6.82 14.95 -7.72
C ASP A 45 6.49 16.46 -7.74
N PRO A 46 6.84 17.20 -8.81
CA PRO A 46 6.60 18.64 -8.91
C PRO A 46 5.13 19.04 -8.74
N LYS A 47 4.18 18.14 -9.00
CA LYS A 47 2.75 18.35 -8.74
C LYS A 47 2.43 18.48 -7.25
N MET A 48 3.20 17.81 -6.38
CA MET A 48 3.07 17.89 -4.91
C MET A 48 3.83 19.08 -4.32
N GLN A 49 4.96 19.47 -4.92
CA GLN A 49 5.75 20.62 -4.45
C GLN A 49 5.05 21.97 -4.65
N GLN A 50 4.28 22.15 -5.73
CA GLN A 50 3.57 23.41 -6.01
C GLN A 50 2.47 23.74 -4.98
N LEU A 51 2.05 22.77 -4.14
CA LEU A 51 1.07 22.98 -3.08
C LEU A 51 1.67 23.29 -1.70
N ARG A 52 2.98 23.10 -1.50
CA ARG A 52 3.65 23.35 -0.21
C ARG A 52 3.69 24.83 0.20
N PRO A 53 3.86 25.82 -0.70
CA PRO A 53 3.93 27.24 -0.32
C PRO A 53 2.58 27.90 -0.01
N LEU A 54 1.45 27.24 -0.32
CA LEU A 54 0.10 27.78 -0.07
C LEU A 54 -0.46 27.43 1.32
N LEU A 55 0.32 26.75 2.16
CA LEU A 55 -0.02 26.45 3.56
C LEU A 55 0.21 27.69 4.46
N ASN A 56 -0.66 28.69 4.32
CA ASN A 56 -0.89 29.65 5.40
C ASN A 56 -1.77 28.99 6.50
N PRO A 57 -1.56 29.27 7.79
CA PRO A 57 -2.17 28.49 8.88
C PRO A 57 -3.70 28.60 9.03
N GLU A 58 -4.38 29.51 8.33
CA GLU A 58 -5.77 29.86 8.64
C GLU A 58 -6.85 29.27 7.73
N ILE A 59 -6.51 28.58 6.62
CA ILE A 59 -7.52 28.10 5.63
C ILE A 59 -7.48 26.57 5.39
N VAL A 60 -6.59 25.83 6.05
CA VAL A 60 -6.22 24.47 5.63
C VAL A 60 -6.80 23.35 6.50
N SER A 61 -8.12 23.30 6.69
CA SER A 61 -8.76 22.14 7.35
C SER A 61 -9.19 21.04 6.35
N SER A 62 -9.59 21.43 5.13
CA SER A 62 -10.12 20.48 4.14
C SER A 62 -9.05 20.02 3.14
N TYR A 63 -8.23 20.92 2.58
CA TYR A 63 -7.26 20.57 1.52
C TYR A 63 -6.02 19.82 2.04
N SER A 64 -5.61 20.05 3.31
CA SER A 64 -4.51 19.32 3.98
C SER A 64 -4.79 17.83 4.09
N LYS A 65 -6.06 17.43 4.29
CA LYS A 65 -6.45 16.05 4.58
C LYS A 65 -6.31 15.10 3.37
N SER A 66 -6.35 15.63 2.15
CA SER A 66 -6.17 14.83 0.93
C SER A 66 -4.69 14.75 0.52
N LEU A 67 -3.97 15.87 0.64
CA LEU A 67 -2.51 15.91 0.46
C LEU A 67 -1.80 15.05 1.53
N SER A 68 -2.31 15.06 2.76
CA SER A 68 -1.78 14.25 3.86
C SER A 68 -1.87 12.76 3.57
N ASN A 69 -2.91 12.27 2.89
CA ASN A 69 -3.06 10.82 2.69
C ASN A 69 -2.01 10.27 1.71
N ILE A 70 -1.68 11.02 0.66
CA ILE A 70 -0.63 10.63 -0.30
C ILE A 70 0.76 10.81 0.32
N GLU A 71 0.98 11.89 1.08
CA GLU A 71 2.23 12.08 1.82
C GLU A 71 2.44 10.99 2.89
N ILE A 72 1.40 10.62 3.63
CA ILE A 72 1.44 9.51 4.61
C ILE A 72 1.81 8.22 3.90
N PHE A 73 1.18 7.90 2.76
CA PHE A 73 1.52 6.71 1.99
C PHE A 73 2.98 6.71 1.55
N ALA A 74 3.49 7.83 1.04
CA ALA A 74 4.88 7.95 0.61
C ALA A 74 5.87 7.82 1.79
N ILE A 75 5.55 8.41 2.94
CA ILE A 75 6.34 8.25 4.18
C ILE A 75 6.38 6.79 4.61
N VAL A 76 5.23 6.10 4.58
CA VAL A 76 5.16 4.67 4.90
C VAL A 76 6.05 3.84 3.95
N LEU A 77 6.02 4.12 2.65
CA LEU A 77 6.93 3.47 1.69
C LEU A 77 8.40 3.72 2.02
N ILE A 78 8.78 4.95 2.36
CA ILE A 78 10.16 5.29 2.73
C ILE A 78 10.59 4.53 3.98
N VAL A 79 9.74 4.50 5.02
CA VAL A 79 10.04 3.78 6.26
C VAL A 79 10.19 2.28 5.99
N ILE A 80 9.25 1.65 5.29
CA ILE A 80 9.31 0.22 4.94
C ILE A 80 10.55 -0.07 4.10
N GLY A 81 10.79 0.71 3.04
CA GLY A 81 11.95 0.54 2.17
C GLY A 81 13.28 0.69 2.91
N GLY A 82 13.37 1.67 3.82
CA GLY A 82 14.54 1.88 4.66
C GLY A 82 14.79 0.74 5.64
N VAL A 83 13.75 0.21 6.27
CA VAL A 83 13.85 -0.96 7.16
C VAL A 83 14.31 -2.20 6.40
N LEU A 84 13.73 -2.49 5.23
CA LEU A 84 14.14 -3.62 4.38
C LEU A 84 15.59 -3.52 3.92
N LEU A 85 16.03 -2.31 3.54
CA LEU A 85 17.42 -2.03 3.18
C LEU A 85 18.37 -2.28 4.36
N LEU A 86 18.02 -1.79 5.55
CA LEU A 86 18.82 -1.97 6.75
C LEU A 86 18.97 -3.46 7.09
N ILE A 87 17.85 -4.19 7.12
CA ILE A 87 17.83 -5.63 7.42
C ILE A 87 18.65 -6.40 6.39
N GLY A 88 18.42 -6.15 5.10
CA GLY A 88 19.15 -6.82 4.02
C GLY A 88 20.65 -6.51 4.06
N PHE A 89 21.04 -5.27 4.34
CA PHE A 89 22.46 -4.89 4.48
C PHE A 89 23.12 -5.58 5.67
N LEU A 90 22.46 -5.60 6.83
CA LEU A 90 22.95 -6.27 8.04
C LEU A 90 23.05 -7.78 7.84
N GLY A 91 22.05 -8.40 7.19
CA GLY A 91 22.05 -9.82 6.87
C GLY A 91 23.19 -10.22 5.91
N CYS A 92 23.38 -9.46 4.83
CA CYS A 92 24.48 -9.68 3.88
C CYS A 92 25.85 -9.47 4.54
N CYS A 93 26.05 -8.34 5.21
CA CYS A 93 27.31 -8.04 5.90
C CYS A 93 27.59 -9.03 7.04
N GLY A 94 26.55 -9.48 7.74
CA GLY A 94 26.65 -10.48 8.80
C GLY A 94 27.17 -11.80 8.24
N ALA A 95 26.53 -12.30 7.19
CA ALA A 95 26.90 -13.55 6.55
C ALA A 95 28.34 -13.53 5.96
N ILE A 96 28.77 -12.38 5.41
CA ILE A 96 30.10 -12.24 4.78
C ILE A 96 31.21 -12.01 5.82
N LYS A 97 31.04 -11.02 6.70
CA LYS A 97 32.10 -10.58 7.63
C LYS A 97 32.15 -11.40 8.92
N GLY A 98 31.08 -12.12 9.26
CA GLY A 98 31.02 -12.96 10.46
C GLY A 98 31.17 -12.18 11.77
N PHE A 99 30.85 -10.89 11.79
CA PHE A 99 30.86 -10.07 13.01
C PHE A 99 29.68 -10.45 13.91
N ARG A 100 29.97 -10.84 15.16
CA ARG A 100 28.96 -11.26 16.15
C ARG A 100 27.94 -10.17 16.43
N PHE A 101 28.43 -8.95 16.64
CA PHE A 101 27.59 -7.78 16.92
C PHE A 101 26.53 -7.57 15.83
N LEU A 102 26.86 -7.83 14.57
CA LEU A 102 25.94 -7.62 13.46
C LEU A 102 24.79 -8.64 13.46
N HIS A 103 25.02 -9.87 13.92
CA HIS A 103 23.98 -10.88 14.08
C HIS A 103 23.09 -10.58 15.29
N LEU A 104 23.65 -10.03 16.37
CA LEU A 104 22.89 -9.59 17.54
C LEU A 104 21.96 -8.43 17.18
N VAL A 105 22.47 -7.41 16.47
CA VAL A 105 21.65 -6.29 15.98
C VAL A 105 20.58 -6.78 15.01
N TYR A 106 20.91 -7.70 14.10
CA TYR A 106 19.93 -8.32 13.20
C TYR A 106 18.83 -9.06 13.97
N ALA A 107 19.18 -9.89 14.95
CA ALA A 107 18.21 -10.61 15.78
C ALA A 107 17.33 -9.63 16.58
N PHE A 108 17.90 -8.56 17.12
CA PHE A 108 17.16 -7.53 17.85
C PHE A 108 16.12 -6.83 16.96
N ILE A 109 16.49 -6.45 15.73
CA ILE A 109 15.57 -5.81 14.78
C ILE A 109 14.44 -6.78 14.39
N ILE A 110 14.76 -8.02 14.04
CA ILE A 110 13.73 -9.04 13.72
C ILE A 110 12.82 -9.29 14.93
N GLY A 111 13.36 -9.33 16.14
CA GLY A 111 12.58 -9.48 17.36
C GLY A 111 11.56 -8.35 17.56
N ILE A 112 11.95 -7.10 17.30
CA ILE A 112 11.03 -5.96 17.34
C ILE A 112 9.92 -6.11 16.30
N ILE A 113 10.25 -6.57 15.09
CA ILE A 113 9.27 -6.77 14.02
C ILE A 113 8.24 -7.83 14.42
N ILE A 114 8.67 -8.98 14.93
CA ILE A 114 7.76 -10.04 15.40
C ILE A 114 6.79 -9.49 16.47
N VAL A 115 7.29 -8.72 17.44
CA VAL A 115 6.44 -8.13 18.49
C VAL A 115 5.46 -7.12 17.89
N ALA A 116 5.91 -6.29 16.94
CA ALA A 116 5.06 -5.33 16.25
C ALA A 116 3.96 -6.02 15.42
N GLU A 117 4.28 -7.10 14.71
CA GLU A 117 3.30 -7.88 13.95
C GLU A 117 2.22 -8.48 14.85
N ILE A 118 2.62 -9.09 15.98
CA ILE A 118 1.68 -9.62 16.96
C ILE A 118 0.77 -8.50 17.50
N ALA A 119 1.33 -7.34 17.83
CA ALA A 119 0.56 -6.20 18.29
C ALA A 119 -0.43 -5.69 17.23
N ILE A 120 -0.01 -5.62 15.96
CA ILE A 120 -0.88 -5.24 14.83
C ILE A 120 -2.03 -6.24 14.67
N ILE A 121 -1.76 -7.55 14.76
CA ILE A 121 -2.80 -8.59 14.64
C ILE A 121 -3.81 -8.45 15.78
N ILE A 122 -3.35 -8.29 17.01
CA ILE A 122 -4.22 -8.11 18.19
C ILE A 122 -5.07 -6.84 18.03
N ALA A 123 -4.46 -5.72 17.64
CA ALA A 123 -5.16 -4.46 17.43
C ALA A 123 -6.20 -4.57 16.30
N PHE A 124 -5.85 -5.23 15.20
CA PHE A 124 -6.78 -5.45 14.10
C PHE A 124 -8.01 -6.25 14.55
N ILE A 125 -7.81 -7.35 15.30
CA ILE A 125 -8.93 -8.15 15.81
C ILE A 125 -9.79 -7.35 16.81
N ALA A 126 -9.14 -6.59 17.70
CA ALA A 126 -9.84 -5.82 18.72
C ALA A 126 -10.67 -4.66 18.15
N TYR A 127 -10.14 -3.95 17.14
CA TYR A 127 -10.71 -2.71 16.62
C TYR A 127 -11.27 -2.82 15.20
N GLN A 128 -11.42 -4.03 14.63
CA GLN A 128 -11.89 -4.23 13.24
C GLN A 128 -13.22 -3.53 12.94
N ASN A 129 -14.15 -3.49 13.89
CA ASN A 129 -15.47 -2.89 13.68
C ASN A 129 -15.40 -1.37 13.64
N ASP A 130 -14.65 -0.77 14.57
CA ASP A 130 -14.42 0.67 14.62
C ASP A 130 -13.63 1.13 13.39
N PHE A 131 -12.59 0.37 13.01
CA PHE A 131 -11.82 0.61 11.80
C PHE A 131 -12.71 0.58 10.54
N LYS A 132 -13.61 -0.40 10.44
CA LYS A 132 -14.58 -0.48 9.34
C LYS A 132 -15.49 0.76 9.30
N ALA A 133 -16.06 1.16 10.43
CA ALA A 133 -16.95 2.31 10.51
C ALA A 133 -16.23 3.62 10.14
N GLU A 134 -15.03 3.82 10.67
CA GLU A 134 -14.19 4.97 10.40
C GLU A 134 -13.77 5.01 8.92
N LEU A 135 -13.34 3.88 8.36
CA LEU A 135 -12.96 3.77 6.95
C LEU A 135 -14.12 4.16 6.03
N VAL A 136 -15.32 3.60 6.27
CA VAL A 136 -16.53 3.94 5.50
C VAL A 136 -16.84 5.43 5.61
N THR A 137 -16.70 6.01 6.80
CA THR A 137 -16.93 7.45 7.03
C THR A 137 -15.95 8.29 6.23
N ARG A 138 -14.66 7.94 6.24
CA ARG A 138 -13.63 8.64 5.45
C ARG A 138 -13.81 8.47 3.94
N LEU A 139 -14.27 7.31 3.48
CA LEU A 139 -14.61 7.11 2.07
C LEU A 139 -15.78 8.00 1.65
N ARG A 140 -16.82 8.12 2.49
CA ARG A 140 -17.94 9.04 2.23
C ARG A 140 -17.52 10.50 2.25
N GLU A 141 -16.69 10.90 3.21
CA GLU A 141 -16.10 12.24 3.26
C GLU A 141 -15.24 12.54 2.03
N SER A 142 -14.51 11.54 1.52
CA SER A 142 -13.71 11.65 0.30
C SER A 142 -14.58 12.07 -0.89
N ILE A 143 -15.75 11.43 -1.05
CA ILE A 143 -16.73 11.82 -2.07
C ILE A 143 -17.30 13.21 -1.76
N ALA A 144 -17.79 13.42 -0.54
CA ALA A 144 -18.51 14.64 -0.18
C ALA A 144 -17.66 15.91 -0.36
N SER A 145 -16.40 15.86 0.08
CA SER A 145 -15.53 17.03 0.21
C SER A 145 -14.55 17.22 -0.95
N PHE A 146 -14.29 16.19 -1.77
CA PHE A 146 -13.19 16.24 -2.75
C PHE A 146 -13.55 15.75 -4.16
N TYR A 147 -14.68 15.05 -4.33
CA TYR A 147 -15.12 14.65 -5.67
C TYR A 147 -15.62 15.87 -6.45
N VAL A 148 -15.08 16.07 -7.65
CA VAL A 148 -15.40 17.24 -8.51
C VAL A 148 -16.04 16.85 -9.84
N GLY A 149 -16.16 15.56 -10.13
CA GLY A 149 -16.81 15.04 -11.33
C GLY A 149 -15.91 14.12 -12.15
N THR A 150 -16.54 13.43 -13.10
CA THR A 150 -15.85 12.47 -13.97
C THR A 150 -14.99 13.18 -14.99
N ALA A 151 -13.74 12.74 -15.14
CA ALA A 151 -12.86 13.23 -16.18
C ALA A 151 -13.35 12.76 -17.56
N VAL A 152 -13.68 13.71 -18.45
CA VAL A 152 -14.19 13.43 -19.79
C VAL A 152 -13.07 13.40 -20.82
N ASP A 153 -11.96 14.10 -20.53
CA ASP A 153 -10.78 14.17 -21.38
C ASP A 153 -9.49 14.34 -20.53
N ASN A 154 -8.33 14.25 -21.19
CA ASN A 154 -7.03 14.41 -20.52
C ASN A 154 -6.83 15.81 -19.90
N SER A 155 -7.57 16.82 -20.33
CA SER A 155 -7.53 18.18 -19.77
C SER A 155 -8.38 18.36 -18.51
N THR A 156 -9.35 17.47 -18.28
CA THR A 156 -10.28 17.51 -17.15
C THR A 156 -9.92 16.52 -16.04
N ALA A 157 -8.98 15.60 -16.28
CA ALA A 157 -8.41 14.67 -15.29
C ALA A 157 -7.44 15.34 -14.28
N THR A 158 -7.89 16.39 -13.59
CA THR A 158 -7.02 17.19 -12.70
C THR A 158 -7.10 16.80 -11.23
N ASN A 159 -8.21 16.18 -10.79
CA ASN A 159 -8.45 15.83 -9.39
C ASN A 159 -8.20 14.33 -9.12
N PRO A 160 -7.19 13.98 -8.30
CA PRO A 160 -6.80 12.58 -8.06
C PRO A 160 -7.87 11.77 -7.31
N VAL A 161 -8.68 12.41 -6.45
CA VAL A 161 -9.77 11.74 -5.75
C VAL A 161 -10.87 11.32 -6.72
N SER A 162 -11.24 12.19 -7.65
CA SER A 162 -12.27 11.90 -8.65
C SER A 162 -11.81 10.80 -9.59
N VAL A 163 -10.55 10.88 -10.06
CA VAL A 163 -9.93 9.84 -10.86
C VAL A 163 -9.91 8.49 -10.14
N SER A 164 -9.58 8.47 -8.85
CA SER A 164 -9.54 7.23 -8.06
C SER A 164 -10.93 6.61 -7.89
N TRP A 165 -11.96 7.44 -7.63
CA TRP A 165 -13.33 6.97 -7.50
C TRP A 165 -13.88 6.45 -8.83
N ASP A 166 -13.69 7.18 -9.92
CA ASP A 166 -14.14 6.75 -11.24
C ASP A 166 -13.46 5.44 -11.67
N PHE A 167 -12.14 5.33 -11.49
CA PHE A 167 -11.39 4.09 -11.72
C PHE A 167 -11.97 2.93 -10.90
N THR A 168 -12.20 3.15 -9.60
CA THR A 168 -12.70 2.12 -8.69
C THR A 168 -14.09 1.65 -9.11
N GLN A 169 -15.00 2.59 -9.40
CA GLN A 169 -16.38 2.29 -9.77
C GLN A 169 -16.46 1.53 -11.09
N PHE A 170 -15.66 1.95 -12.07
CA PHE A 170 -15.56 1.27 -13.36
C PHE A 170 -15.06 -0.17 -13.19
N ASN A 171 -13.94 -0.37 -12.50
CA ASN A 171 -13.29 -1.68 -12.41
C ASN A 171 -14.01 -2.65 -11.47
N LEU A 172 -14.66 -2.13 -10.43
CA LEU A 172 -15.35 -2.95 -9.42
C LEU A 172 -16.86 -3.04 -9.64
N GLN A 173 -17.40 -2.33 -10.64
CA GLN A 173 -18.84 -2.29 -10.96
C GLN A 173 -19.67 -2.00 -9.70
N CYS A 174 -19.36 -0.87 -9.09
CA CYS A 174 -19.92 -0.37 -7.84
C CYS A 174 -20.21 1.13 -7.96
N CYS A 175 -20.99 1.68 -7.03
CA CYS A 175 -21.21 3.12 -6.96
C CYS A 175 -21.14 3.65 -5.54
N GLY A 176 -20.36 4.71 -5.36
CA GLY A 176 -20.16 5.36 -4.06
C GLY A 176 -19.45 4.46 -3.04
N ALA A 177 -19.31 4.95 -1.80
CA ALA A 177 -18.64 4.18 -0.75
C ALA A 177 -19.51 3.00 -0.31
N ILE A 178 -20.78 3.28 0.04
CA ILE A 178 -21.79 2.30 0.45
C ILE A 178 -22.91 2.20 -0.58
N GLY A 179 -23.12 3.25 -1.39
CA GLY A 179 -24.08 3.21 -2.48
C GLY A 179 -24.15 4.53 -3.25
N PRO A 180 -24.96 4.58 -4.32
CA PRO A 180 -25.07 5.74 -5.20
C PRO A 180 -25.53 7.02 -4.50
N SER A 181 -26.29 6.90 -3.42
CA SER A 181 -26.76 8.05 -2.63
C SER A 181 -25.62 8.84 -1.97
N ASP A 182 -24.42 8.27 -1.83
CA ASP A 182 -23.27 9.00 -1.28
C ASP A 182 -22.91 10.23 -2.12
N TYR A 183 -23.18 10.20 -3.43
CA TYR A 183 -22.95 11.36 -4.31
C TYR A 183 -23.90 12.52 -4.06
N SER A 184 -25.04 12.33 -3.39
CA SER A 184 -25.93 13.46 -3.03
C SER A 184 -25.23 14.52 -2.19
N ARG A 185 -24.18 14.12 -1.45
CA ARG A 185 -23.39 14.98 -0.57
C ARG A 185 -22.10 15.51 -1.21
N ALA A 186 -21.86 15.26 -2.50
CA ALA A 186 -20.68 15.77 -3.22
C ALA A 186 -20.84 17.27 -3.49
N GLU A 187 -20.38 18.11 -2.56
CA GLU A 187 -20.61 19.56 -2.56
C GLU A 187 -19.81 20.28 -3.66
N LYS A 188 -18.62 19.78 -3.99
CA LYS A 188 -17.73 20.37 -5.00
C LYS A 188 -17.99 19.85 -6.42
N TRP A 189 -18.89 18.88 -6.58
CA TRP A 189 -19.17 18.29 -7.88
C TRP A 189 -20.09 19.19 -8.70
N ASN A 190 -19.57 19.69 -9.83
CA ASN A 190 -20.42 20.30 -10.85
C ASN A 190 -21.19 19.20 -11.61
N ARG A 191 -22.47 19.07 -11.29
CA ARG A 191 -23.36 18.04 -11.84
C ARG A 191 -23.79 18.28 -13.28
N LYS A 192 -23.36 19.36 -13.94
CA LYS A 192 -23.74 19.61 -15.34
C LYS A 192 -23.33 18.44 -16.22
N ASN A 193 -24.26 17.92 -17.00
CA ASN A 193 -23.97 16.88 -17.95
C ASN A 193 -23.10 17.47 -19.10
N PRO A 194 -21.88 16.95 -19.32
CA PRO A 194 -20.96 17.46 -20.33
C PRO A 194 -21.47 17.27 -21.77
N TYR A 195 -22.37 16.31 -22.00
CA TYR A 195 -22.93 16.01 -23.32
C TYR A 195 -24.25 16.72 -23.60
N ASN A 196 -25.02 17.06 -22.55
CA ASN A 196 -26.27 17.78 -22.67
C ASN A 196 -26.46 18.72 -21.47
N GLN A 197 -26.05 19.98 -21.64
CA GLN A 197 -26.06 20.99 -20.58
C GLN A 197 -27.45 21.34 -20.02
N ALA A 198 -28.54 20.87 -20.65
CA ALA A 198 -29.89 21.01 -20.12
C ALA A 198 -30.21 20.01 -18.98
N THR A 199 -29.32 19.05 -18.71
CA THR A 199 -29.51 18.00 -17.72
C THR A 199 -28.41 18.01 -16.66
N ASN A 200 -28.77 17.59 -15.44
CA ASN A 200 -27.83 17.39 -14.35
C ASN A 200 -27.67 15.89 -14.05
N LEU A 201 -26.48 15.52 -13.62
CA LEU A 201 -26.10 14.17 -13.24
C LEU A 201 -26.41 13.93 -11.76
N THR A 202 -27.06 12.80 -11.47
CA THR A 202 -27.33 12.31 -10.11
C THR A 202 -26.17 11.48 -9.60
N VAL A 203 -25.59 10.65 -10.47
CA VAL A 203 -24.40 9.81 -10.20
C VAL A 203 -23.35 9.98 -11.31
N PRO A 204 -22.06 9.72 -11.04
CA PRO A 204 -21.02 9.68 -12.07
C PRO A 204 -21.33 8.67 -13.17
N PHE A 205 -20.84 8.90 -14.37
CA PHE A 205 -21.02 7.95 -15.47
C PHE A 205 -20.41 6.57 -15.19
N THR A 206 -19.33 6.51 -14.40
CA THR A 206 -18.69 5.24 -13.99
C THR A 206 -19.51 4.42 -13.00
N CYS A 207 -20.60 4.98 -12.44
CA CYS A 207 -21.57 4.22 -11.65
C CYS A 207 -22.59 3.45 -12.50
N CYS A 208 -22.58 3.67 -13.81
CA CYS A 208 -23.52 3.10 -14.75
C CYS A 208 -22.85 2.02 -15.60
N PRO A 209 -23.60 1.01 -16.07
CA PRO A 209 -23.10 0.09 -17.09
C PRO A 209 -22.68 0.85 -18.34
N LEU A 210 -21.42 0.65 -18.75
CA LEU A 210 -20.86 1.17 -19.99
C LEU A 210 -20.72 0.00 -20.98
N ASN A 211 -21.30 0.13 -22.17
CA ASN A 211 -21.15 -0.89 -23.21
C ASN A 211 -19.73 -0.83 -23.81
N ASP A 212 -19.11 -2.01 -24.00
CA ASP A 212 -17.88 -2.27 -24.78
C ASP A 212 -16.55 -1.61 -24.36
N THR A 213 -16.46 -0.99 -23.18
CA THR A 213 -15.14 -0.52 -22.67
C THR A 213 -14.44 -1.55 -21.81
N LYS A 214 -13.26 -2.01 -22.25
CA LYS A 214 -12.39 -2.91 -21.47
C LYS A 214 -11.33 -2.19 -20.61
N SER A 215 -11.17 -0.88 -20.74
CA SER A 215 -10.13 -0.13 -20.02
C SER A 215 -10.56 1.31 -19.73
N TRP A 216 -10.42 1.73 -18.47
CA TRP A 216 -10.64 3.11 -18.03
C TRP A 216 -9.30 3.84 -18.01
N THR A 217 -8.97 4.47 -19.14
CA THR A 217 -7.97 5.54 -19.19
C THR A 217 -8.62 6.87 -19.55
N ILE A 218 -9.73 6.83 -20.31
CA ILE A 218 -10.59 7.95 -20.67
C ILE A 218 -12.03 7.41 -20.77
N LEU A 219 -13.04 8.21 -20.43
CA LEU A 219 -14.45 7.88 -20.64
C LEU A 219 -14.70 7.59 -22.13
N PRO A 220 -15.51 6.58 -22.52
CA PRO A 220 -15.78 6.30 -23.93
C PRO A 220 -16.37 7.52 -24.65
N ALA A 221 -16.15 7.63 -25.97
CA ALA A 221 -16.72 8.73 -26.75
C ALA A 221 -18.26 8.68 -26.81
N ASP A 222 -18.85 7.48 -26.66
CA ASP A 222 -20.28 7.28 -26.61
C ASP A 222 -20.72 6.87 -25.19
N LEU A 223 -21.45 7.77 -24.53
CA LEU A 223 -22.10 7.53 -23.24
C LEU A 223 -23.62 7.49 -23.32
N SER A 224 -24.18 7.36 -24.52
CA SER A 224 -25.64 7.29 -24.72
C SER A 224 -26.28 6.22 -23.82
N ALA A 225 -25.65 5.05 -23.67
CA ALA A 225 -26.14 3.95 -22.83
C ALA A 225 -26.14 4.28 -21.32
N ALA A 226 -25.15 5.05 -20.86
CA ALA A 226 -25.03 5.45 -19.46
C ALA A 226 -25.73 6.80 -19.16
N SER A 227 -26.15 7.54 -20.18
CA SER A 227 -26.69 8.90 -20.05
C SER A 227 -27.96 8.95 -19.19
N THR A 228 -28.94 8.11 -19.50
CA THR A 228 -30.18 8.01 -18.71
C THR A 228 -29.88 7.61 -17.27
N CYS A 229 -29.03 6.59 -17.07
CA CYS A 229 -28.63 6.14 -15.74
C CYS A 229 -27.91 7.23 -14.94
N ALA A 230 -26.98 7.97 -15.54
CA ALA A 230 -26.23 9.00 -14.84
C ALA A 230 -27.11 10.20 -14.46
N ILE A 231 -28.11 10.53 -15.30
CA ILE A 231 -29.08 11.59 -15.05
C ILE A 231 -30.07 11.20 -13.94
N THR A 232 -30.69 10.02 -14.04
CA THR A 232 -31.76 9.60 -13.11
C THR A 232 -31.25 8.88 -11.87
N GLY A 233 -30.04 8.32 -11.93
CA GLY A 233 -29.53 7.34 -10.95
C GLY A 233 -30.17 5.95 -11.08
N GLN A 234 -31.11 5.76 -12.01
CA GLN A 234 -31.78 4.49 -12.24
C GLN A 234 -30.84 3.54 -12.98
N ASP A 235 -30.83 2.26 -12.61
CA ASP A 235 -29.91 1.22 -13.11
C ASP A 235 -28.42 1.44 -12.77
N ALA A 236 -28.10 2.42 -11.92
CA ALA A 236 -26.77 2.54 -11.35
C ALA A 236 -26.43 1.33 -10.48
N TYR A 237 -25.14 1.01 -10.36
CA TYR A 237 -24.68 -0.05 -9.46
C TYR A 237 -25.14 0.23 -8.03
N LEU A 238 -26.06 -0.60 -7.52
CA LEU A 238 -26.64 -0.41 -6.19
C LEU A 238 -25.65 -0.73 -5.06
N GLN A 239 -24.66 -1.56 -5.34
CA GLN A 239 -23.69 -2.01 -4.35
C GLN A 239 -22.55 -0.99 -4.20
N GLY A 240 -22.25 -0.64 -2.94
CA GLY A 240 -21.12 0.22 -2.61
C GLY A 240 -19.77 -0.39 -2.94
N CYS A 241 -18.80 0.47 -3.27
CA CYS A 241 -17.45 0.05 -3.60
C CYS A 241 -16.71 -0.56 -2.40
N TYR A 242 -17.04 -0.14 -1.18
CA TYR A 242 -16.49 -0.77 0.03
C TYR A 242 -16.84 -2.27 0.08
N ASP A 243 -18.11 -2.63 -0.13
CA ASP A 243 -18.56 -4.02 -0.04
C ASP A 243 -18.01 -4.87 -1.19
N ARG A 244 -17.92 -4.31 -2.41
CA ARG A 244 -17.28 -4.98 -3.55
C ARG A 244 -15.80 -5.24 -3.29
N LEU A 245 -15.07 -4.23 -2.82
CA LEU A 245 -13.65 -4.37 -2.47
C LEU A 245 -13.46 -5.39 -1.35
N LEU A 246 -14.29 -5.34 -0.30
CA LEU A 246 -14.26 -6.31 0.78
C LEU A 246 -14.53 -7.73 0.27
N GLY A 247 -15.49 -7.89 -0.64
CA GLY A 247 -15.76 -9.17 -1.29
C GLY A 247 -14.55 -9.74 -2.03
N LEU A 248 -13.80 -8.90 -2.76
CA LEU A 248 -12.55 -9.31 -3.40
C LEU A 248 -11.49 -9.69 -2.38
N LEU A 249 -11.28 -8.86 -1.35
CA LEU A 249 -10.31 -9.16 -0.28
C LEU A 249 -10.64 -10.47 0.42
N LEU A 250 -11.93 -10.74 0.68
CA LEU A 250 -12.39 -11.99 1.28
C LEU A 250 -12.23 -13.20 0.35
N ALA A 251 -12.28 -13.00 -0.98
CA ALA A 251 -11.96 -14.06 -1.94
C ALA A 251 -10.48 -14.44 -1.88
N TYR A 252 -9.59 -13.45 -1.71
CA TYR A 252 -8.14 -13.67 -1.59
C TYR A 252 -7.66 -13.95 -0.16
N LYS A 253 -8.53 -13.92 0.85
CA LYS A 253 -8.16 -14.05 2.27
C LYS A 253 -7.29 -15.27 2.54
N LYS A 254 -7.58 -16.40 1.89
CA LYS A 254 -6.82 -17.65 2.07
C LYS A 254 -5.36 -17.46 1.63
N ASN A 255 -5.13 -16.83 0.48
CA ASN A 255 -3.79 -16.59 -0.04
C ASN A 255 -3.02 -15.59 0.82
N VAL A 256 -3.71 -14.54 1.31
CA VAL A 256 -3.12 -13.56 2.24
C VAL A 256 -2.70 -14.23 3.54
N ILE A 257 -3.55 -15.08 4.12
CA ILE A 257 -3.22 -15.83 5.35
C ILE A 257 -2.02 -16.76 5.12
N ILE A 258 -1.99 -17.49 4.00
CA ILE A 258 -0.85 -18.35 3.65
C ILE A 258 0.43 -17.51 3.53
N GLY A 259 0.37 -16.37 2.85
CA GLY A 259 1.51 -15.45 2.74
C GLY A 259 2.01 -14.96 4.10
N ALA A 260 1.10 -14.52 4.98
CA ALA A 260 1.45 -14.06 6.32
C ALA A 260 2.10 -15.17 7.16
N VAL A 261 1.60 -16.40 7.10
CA VAL A 261 2.22 -17.55 7.79
C VAL A 261 3.61 -17.84 7.26
N ILE A 262 3.81 -17.80 5.93
CA ILE A 262 5.13 -18.02 5.33
C ILE A 262 6.13 -16.96 5.80
N VAL A 263 5.73 -15.68 5.79
CA VAL A 263 6.57 -14.58 6.27
C VAL A 263 6.93 -14.79 7.74
N GLY A 264 5.95 -15.06 8.61
CA GLY A 264 6.21 -15.31 10.04
C GLY A 264 7.14 -16.51 10.29
N VAL A 265 7.01 -17.61 9.53
CA VAL A 265 7.94 -18.74 9.62
C VAL A 265 9.36 -18.33 9.20
N ILE A 266 9.50 -17.57 8.11
CA ILE A 266 10.81 -17.08 7.66
C ILE A 266 11.45 -16.17 8.71
N GLU A 267 10.67 -15.27 9.33
CA GLU A 267 11.18 -14.39 10.39
C GLU A 267 11.63 -15.16 11.63
N ILE A 268 10.83 -16.14 12.08
CA ILE A 268 11.20 -17.00 13.21
C ILE A 268 12.49 -17.77 12.89
N LEU A 269 12.59 -18.35 11.70
CA LEU A 269 13.82 -19.04 11.27
C LEU A 269 15.01 -18.07 11.24
N ALA A 270 14.84 -16.87 10.67
CA ALA A 270 15.88 -15.86 10.62
C ALA A 270 16.36 -15.44 12.02
N PHE A 271 15.43 -15.28 12.96
CA PHE A 271 15.73 -15.00 14.36
C PHE A 271 16.53 -16.14 15.01
N ILE A 272 16.05 -17.38 14.89
CA ILE A 272 16.73 -18.57 15.44
C ILE A 272 18.14 -18.71 14.85
N PHE A 273 18.30 -18.52 13.54
CA PHE A 273 19.60 -18.60 12.88
C PHE A 273 20.55 -17.50 13.34
N ALA A 274 20.07 -16.26 13.49
CA ALA A 274 20.88 -15.15 13.97
C ALA A 274 21.41 -15.40 15.39
N ILE A 275 20.55 -15.88 16.30
CA ILE A 275 20.95 -16.26 17.67
C ILE A 275 21.89 -17.47 17.66
N SER A 276 21.60 -18.50 16.86
CA SER A 276 22.46 -19.68 16.76
C SER A 276 23.86 -19.34 16.26
N LEU A 277 23.98 -18.46 15.27
CA LEU A 277 25.26 -17.99 14.74
C LEU A 277 26.00 -17.09 15.73
N TYR A 278 25.27 -16.29 16.50
CA TYR A 278 25.83 -15.52 17.61
C TYR A 278 26.45 -16.46 18.66
N CYS A 279 25.67 -17.41 19.20
CA CYS A 279 26.13 -18.33 20.24
C CYS A 279 27.26 -19.28 19.77
N ARG A 280 27.24 -19.75 18.51
CA ARG A 280 28.23 -20.73 18.04
C ARG A 280 29.64 -20.15 17.95
N LYS A 281 29.79 -18.84 17.76
CA LYS A 281 31.13 -18.25 17.64
C LYS A 281 31.80 -18.12 19.02
N ASP A 282 31.07 -18.00 20.12
CA ASP A 282 31.65 -17.88 21.48
C ASP A 282 32.44 -19.12 21.94
N ASN A 283 32.15 -20.29 21.38
CA ASN A 283 32.89 -21.53 21.67
C ASN A 283 34.29 -21.58 21.03
N TYR A 284 34.68 -20.63 20.18
CA TYR A 284 35.99 -20.58 19.53
C TYR A 284 36.95 -19.54 20.13
N ASP A 285 36.43 -18.55 20.87
CA ASP A 285 37.25 -17.54 21.55
C ASP A 285 37.54 -17.92 23.01
N SER A 286 36.95 -19.01 23.50
CA SER A 286 37.15 -19.57 24.84
C SER A 286 38.12 -20.77 24.87
N LEU A 287 38.86 -21.00 23.78
CA LEU A 287 39.93 -22.00 23.63
C LEU A 287 41.23 -21.30 23.20
#